data_AF-A0A953R7L9-F1
#
_entry.id   AF-A0A953R7L9-F1
#
_cell.length_a   1.000
_cell.length_b   1.000
_cell.length_c   1.000
_cell.angle_alpha   90.00
_cell.angle_beta   90.00
_cell.angle_gamma   90.00
#
_symmetry.space_group_name_H-M   'P 1'
#
loop_
_entity.id
_entity.type
_entity.pdbx_description
1 polymer ?
#
loop_
_entity_poly.entity_id
_entity_poly.type
_entity_poly.pdbx_seq_one_letter_code
_entity_poly.pdbx_strand_id
1 'polypeptide(L)'
;MRLTAALLVLVAIAVLAVAPGDPGRGTPLWPGARYTREDRDRRIQRGLRFIYVSIARNPAHFQEYGHDLLAAFYNIAVTSGDPQLRRMAWSMGHERAIEWRRIHPAPPADANVNDISDLVFGDDAAGRLGVPDARMHTQLRERAAGFSVYDFLLFDPVKEPPPSDIPKECAKCGHINARGTTVCTRCGSKLEMHDRYDLYQDALIESYTGDRTGITLGAHYVDVLQWLPAMRPYPPRLTHNEDHYYAGVYTVTHLVYTYNDYSQYRLSPGCFPQEFAHLKENLRQAVVDKDPETMGEYLDSLRSFGLTFGDDLIRAGFEFLLSIQNPDGSWGDVKDPDPYGRYHPTWTVIDGLRDYRWSRVLPCPAF
;
A
#
# COMPACT_ATOMS: atom_id res chain seq x y z
N MET A 1 47.25 -31.47 60.60
CA MET A 1 48.06 -30.45 59.91
C MET A 1 47.56 -30.29 58.49
N ARG A 2 47.10 -29.07 58.14
CA ARG A 2 46.92 -28.46 56.80
C ARG A 2 45.87 -29.12 55.88
N LEU A 3 44.64 -28.60 55.76
CA LEU A 3 44.12 -27.41 55.02
C LEU A 3 44.31 -27.45 53.49
N THR A 4 43.21 -27.08 52.81
CA THR A 4 42.98 -26.63 51.40
C THR A 4 42.41 -27.68 50.43
N ALA A 5 41.42 -27.41 49.57
CA ALA A 5 40.49 -26.30 49.41
C ALA A 5 39.29 -26.75 48.51
N ALA A 6 38.25 -25.93 48.53
CA ALA A 6 36.97 -26.02 47.81
C ALA A 6 37.04 -26.21 46.28
N LEU A 7 35.99 -26.81 45.69
CA LEU A 7 35.25 -26.18 44.60
C LEU A 7 33.84 -26.81 44.41
N LEU A 8 32.84 -25.93 44.43
CA LEU A 8 31.45 -26.13 43.99
C LEU A 8 31.36 -26.34 42.48
N VAL A 9 30.45 -27.20 42.00
CA VAL A 9 29.45 -26.85 40.95
C VAL A 9 28.23 -27.77 41.12
N LEU A 10 27.13 -27.18 41.61
CA LEU A 10 25.77 -27.69 41.49
C LEU A 10 25.31 -27.48 40.04
N VAL A 11 25.11 -28.55 39.28
CA VAL A 11 24.40 -28.47 37.98
C VAL A 11 22.91 -28.57 38.27
N ALA A 12 22.28 -27.42 38.51
CA ALA A 12 20.84 -27.27 38.43
C ALA A 12 20.45 -27.21 36.95
N ILE A 13 19.87 -28.28 36.43
CA ILE A 13 19.22 -28.29 35.11
C ILE A 13 17.95 -27.44 35.24
N ALA A 14 18.05 -26.16 34.86
CA ALA A 14 16.88 -25.34 34.59
C ALA A 14 16.26 -25.81 33.27
N VAL A 15 15.33 -26.77 33.36
CA VAL A 15 14.35 -26.98 32.30
C VAL A 15 13.46 -25.75 32.31
N LEU A 16 13.71 -24.83 31.38
CA LEU A 16 12.76 -23.79 31.00
C LEU A 16 11.49 -24.50 30.54
N ALA A 17 10.54 -24.62 31.46
CA ALA A 17 9.18 -24.97 31.15
C ALA A 17 8.62 -23.88 30.24
N VAL A 18 8.60 -24.15 28.93
CA VAL A 18 7.64 -23.53 28.03
C VAL A 18 6.28 -23.92 28.58
N ALA A 19 5.67 -23.02 29.34
CA ALA A 19 4.32 -23.22 29.84
C ALA A 19 3.43 -23.50 28.61
N PRO A 20 2.72 -24.64 28.56
CA PRO A 20 1.74 -24.86 27.51
C PRO A 20 0.69 -23.77 27.67
N GLY A 21 0.46 -23.00 26.60
CA GLY A 21 -0.54 -21.95 26.59
C GLY A 21 -1.88 -22.48 27.08
N ASP A 22 -2.59 -21.65 27.85
CA ASP A 22 -3.95 -21.91 28.29
C ASP A 22 -4.82 -22.33 27.08
N PRO A 23 -5.32 -23.58 27.03
CA PRO A 23 -5.95 -24.16 25.84
C PRO A 23 -7.22 -23.41 25.37
N GLY A 24 -7.74 -22.47 26.17
CA GLY A 24 -8.84 -21.58 25.78
C GLY A 24 -8.42 -20.25 25.14
N ARG A 25 -7.13 -19.89 25.13
CA ARG A 25 -6.67 -18.53 24.75
C ARG A 25 -6.11 -18.40 23.34
N GLY A 26 -5.88 -19.47 22.59
CA GLY A 26 -5.27 -19.40 21.25
C GLY A 26 -3.74 -19.30 21.30
N THR A 27 -3.11 -19.23 20.13
CA THR A 27 -1.65 -19.17 19.98
C THR A 27 -1.18 -17.73 20.07
N PRO A 28 -0.36 -17.34 21.07
CA PRO A 28 0.11 -15.95 21.17
C PRO A 28 0.94 -15.55 19.94
N LEU A 29 0.84 -14.29 19.51
CA LEU A 29 1.59 -13.79 18.34
C LEU A 29 3.11 -13.87 18.56
N TRP A 30 3.56 -13.61 19.79
CA TRP A 30 4.91 -13.80 20.31
C TRP A 30 4.83 -14.12 21.82
N PRO A 31 5.90 -14.62 22.46
CA PRO A 31 5.88 -14.89 23.90
C PRO A 31 5.49 -13.64 24.71
N GLY A 32 4.42 -13.74 25.49
CA GLY A 32 3.90 -12.63 26.30
C GLY A 32 2.98 -11.64 25.54
N ALA A 33 2.66 -11.89 24.28
CA ALA A 33 1.73 -11.05 23.51
C ALA A 33 0.35 -10.96 24.17
N ARG A 34 -0.29 -9.80 24.10
CA ARG A 34 -1.68 -9.62 24.54
C ARG A 34 -2.66 -10.34 23.62
N TYR A 35 -2.37 -10.33 22.33
CA TYR A 35 -3.22 -10.90 21.28
C TYR A 35 -2.68 -12.22 20.75
N THR A 36 -3.59 -13.04 20.22
CA THR A 36 -3.29 -14.33 19.60
C THR A 36 -3.40 -14.27 18.08
N ARG A 37 -2.88 -15.31 17.40
CA ARG A 37 -3.02 -15.50 15.96
C ARG A 37 -4.49 -15.57 15.58
N GLU A 38 -5.28 -16.31 16.34
CA GLU A 38 -6.70 -16.48 16.09
C GLU A 38 -7.47 -15.16 16.28
N ASP A 39 -7.08 -14.32 17.25
CA ASP A 39 -7.66 -12.98 17.40
C ASP A 39 -7.32 -12.05 16.24
N ARG A 40 -6.04 -12.03 15.84
CA ARG A 40 -5.59 -11.26 14.67
C ARG A 40 -6.35 -11.70 13.41
N ASP A 41 -6.40 -13.00 13.15
CA ASP A 41 -7.03 -13.55 11.93
C ASP A 41 -8.54 -13.23 11.91
N ARG A 42 -9.22 -13.32 13.07
CA ARG A 42 -10.63 -12.93 13.22
C ARG A 42 -10.85 -11.45 12.92
N ARG A 43 -9.95 -10.57 13.38
CA ARG A 43 -10.03 -9.12 13.14
C ARG A 43 -9.79 -8.78 11.67
N ILE A 44 -8.79 -9.41 11.04
CA ILE A 44 -8.54 -9.27 9.60
C ILE A 44 -9.78 -9.70 8.80
N GLN A 45 -10.37 -10.85 9.14
CA GLN A 45 -11.59 -11.32 8.46
C GLN A 45 -12.77 -10.38 8.65
N ARG A 46 -12.91 -9.72 9.82
CA ARG A 46 -13.92 -8.68 10.04
C ARG A 46 -13.68 -7.45 9.15
N GLY A 47 -12.43 -7.00 9.02
CA GLY A 47 -12.07 -5.89 8.14
C GLY A 47 -12.39 -6.19 6.68
N LEU A 48 -12.00 -7.36 6.18
CA LEU A 48 -12.28 -7.72 4.78
C LEU A 48 -13.79 -7.86 4.53
N ARG A 49 -14.56 -8.37 5.51
CA ARG A 49 -16.03 -8.37 5.43
C ARG A 49 -16.61 -6.96 5.42
N PHE A 50 -16.06 -6.03 6.19
CA PHE A 50 -16.47 -4.63 6.17
C PHE A 50 -16.28 -4.04 4.77
N ILE A 51 -15.08 -4.16 4.19
CA ILE A 51 -14.78 -3.68 2.82
C ILE A 51 -15.80 -4.25 1.83
N TYR A 52 -16.04 -5.56 1.86
CA TYR A 52 -16.96 -6.19 0.93
C TYR A 52 -18.42 -5.78 1.15
N VAL A 53 -18.94 -5.88 2.37
CA VAL A 53 -20.38 -5.68 2.65
C VAL A 53 -20.78 -4.22 2.62
N SER A 54 -19.97 -3.34 3.20
CA SER A 54 -20.32 -1.93 3.38
C SER A 54 -19.93 -1.06 2.19
N ILE A 55 -18.88 -1.44 1.46
CA ILE A 55 -18.27 -0.61 0.42
C ILE A 55 -18.45 -1.26 -0.95
N ALA A 56 -17.83 -2.41 -1.21
CA ALA A 56 -17.84 -3.02 -2.55
C ALA A 56 -19.21 -3.56 -3.01
N ARG A 57 -20.16 -3.74 -2.08
CA ARG A 57 -21.56 -4.08 -2.41
C ARG A 57 -22.48 -2.87 -2.54
N ASN A 58 -22.02 -1.68 -2.18
CA ASN A 58 -22.75 -0.44 -2.45
C ASN A 58 -22.53 -0.05 -3.92
N PRO A 59 -23.59 0.05 -4.75
CA PRO A 59 -23.43 0.36 -6.17
C PRO A 59 -22.73 1.70 -6.45
N ALA A 60 -23.01 2.73 -5.65
CA ALA A 60 -22.42 4.05 -5.85
C ALA A 60 -20.92 4.04 -5.53
N HIS A 61 -20.54 3.48 -4.37
CA HIS A 61 -19.13 3.39 -3.99
C HIS A 61 -18.36 2.46 -4.94
N PHE A 62 -18.97 1.36 -5.38
CA PHE A 62 -18.30 0.42 -6.26
C PHE A 62 -18.17 0.93 -7.70
N GLN A 63 -19.06 1.84 -8.13
CA GLN A 63 -18.90 2.52 -9.42
C GLN A 63 -17.66 3.43 -9.41
N GLU A 64 -17.41 4.13 -8.30
CA GLU A 64 -16.30 5.07 -8.16
C GLU A 64 -14.97 4.35 -7.85
N TYR A 65 -14.95 3.49 -6.83
CA TYR A 65 -13.73 2.85 -6.31
C TYR A 65 -13.57 1.38 -6.71
N GLY A 66 -14.37 0.91 -7.67
CA GLY A 66 -14.39 -0.51 -8.04
C GLY A 66 -13.05 -1.03 -8.54
N HIS A 67 -12.30 -0.22 -9.26
CA HIS A 67 -10.98 -0.59 -9.78
C HIS A 67 -9.99 -0.90 -8.65
N ASP A 68 -9.97 -0.05 -7.62
CA ASP A 68 -9.08 -0.16 -6.46
C ASP A 68 -9.49 -1.31 -5.52
N LEU A 69 -10.78 -1.42 -5.24
CA LEU A 69 -11.33 -2.51 -4.42
C LEU A 69 -11.03 -3.90 -5.02
N LEU A 70 -11.05 -4.04 -6.34
CA LEU A 70 -10.68 -5.29 -7.00
C LEU A 70 -9.18 -5.62 -6.79
N ALA A 71 -8.30 -4.62 -6.87
CA ALA A 71 -6.89 -4.80 -6.59
C ALA A 71 -6.67 -5.28 -5.14
N ALA A 72 -7.38 -4.71 -4.17
CA ALA A 72 -7.36 -5.14 -2.77
C ALA A 72 -7.72 -6.63 -2.63
N PHE A 73 -8.86 -7.06 -3.18
CA PHE A 73 -9.29 -8.45 -3.10
C PHE A 73 -8.30 -9.40 -3.78
N TYR A 74 -7.81 -9.04 -4.98
CA TYR A 74 -6.83 -9.83 -5.69
C TYR A 74 -5.56 -9.99 -4.86
N ASN A 75 -4.94 -8.89 -4.44
CA ASN A 75 -3.68 -8.89 -3.70
C ASN A 75 -3.81 -9.75 -2.43
N ILE A 76 -4.87 -9.58 -1.63
CA ILE A 76 -5.13 -10.42 -0.46
C ILE A 76 -5.26 -11.91 -0.84
N ALA A 77 -6.00 -12.23 -1.90
CA ALA A 77 -6.23 -13.60 -2.33
C ALA A 77 -4.95 -14.32 -2.77
N VAL A 78 -4.01 -13.59 -3.38
CA VAL A 78 -2.80 -14.16 -3.98
C VAL A 78 -1.53 -13.93 -3.17
N THR A 79 -1.51 -13.15 -2.09
CA THR A 79 -0.29 -12.97 -1.28
C THR A 79 -0.43 -13.46 0.15
N SER A 80 -1.66 -13.65 0.66
CA SER A 80 -1.85 -14.07 2.05
C SER A 80 -1.33 -15.49 2.32
N GLY A 81 -0.77 -15.69 3.50
CA GLY A 81 -0.39 -16.99 4.05
C GLY A 81 -1.56 -17.77 4.66
N ASP A 82 -2.69 -17.11 4.96
CA ASP A 82 -3.89 -17.76 5.53
C ASP A 82 -4.79 -18.30 4.40
N PRO A 83 -4.95 -19.64 4.27
CA PRO A 83 -5.82 -20.23 3.26
C PRO A 83 -7.29 -19.80 3.34
N GLN A 84 -7.79 -19.50 4.55
CA GLN A 84 -9.17 -19.05 4.73
C GLN A 84 -9.35 -17.61 4.21
N LEU A 85 -8.47 -16.69 4.62
CA LEU A 85 -8.48 -15.32 4.13
C LEU A 85 -8.37 -15.27 2.60
N ARG A 86 -7.47 -16.08 2.02
CA ARG A 86 -7.31 -16.19 0.56
C ARG A 86 -8.61 -16.57 -0.15
N ARG A 87 -9.29 -17.64 0.33
CA ARG A 87 -10.56 -18.09 -0.27
C ARG A 87 -11.64 -17.02 -0.13
N MET A 88 -11.68 -16.32 1.00
CA MET A 88 -12.65 -15.26 1.25
C MET A 88 -12.43 -14.09 0.29
N ALA A 89 -11.20 -13.58 0.20
CA ALA A 89 -10.82 -12.49 -0.71
C ALA A 89 -11.06 -12.86 -2.17
N TRP A 90 -10.68 -14.07 -2.59
CA TRP A 90 -10.92 -14.55 -3.96
C TRP A 90 -12.42 -14.58 -4.29
N SER A 91 -13.24 -15.15 -3.40
CA SER A 91 -14.68 -15.29 -3.66
C SER A 91 -15.36 -13.92 -3.77
N MET A 92 -15.04 -13.01 -2.84
CA MET A 92 -15.54 -11.63 -2.85
C MET A 92 -15.07 -10.88 -4.09
N GLY A 93 -13.78 -10.93 -4.39
CA GLY A 93 -13.17 -10.28 -5.55
C GLY A 93 -13.73 -10.81 -6.87
N HIS A 94 -13.84 -12.13 -7.04
CA HIS A 94 -14.38 -12.73 -8.26
C HIS A 94 -15.83 -12.30 -8.52
N GLU A 95 -16.68 -12.31 -7.48
CA GLU A 95 -18.05 -11.83 -7.60
C GLU A 95 -18.11 -10.35 -7.98
N ARG A 96 -17.25 -9.51 -7.38
CA ARG A 96 -17.13 -8.09 -7.72
C ARG A 96 -16.55 -7.86 -9.11
N ALA A 97 -15.64 -8.71 -9.58
CA ALA A 97 -15.07 -8.63 -10.93
C ALA A 97 -16.13 -8.89 -12.00
N ILE A 98 -17.04 -9.86 -11.78
CA ILE A 98 -18.20 -10.08 -12.67
C ILE A 98 -19.07 -8.82 -12.73
N GLU A 99 -19.34 -8.21 -11.57
CA GLU A 99 -20.14 -6.99 -11.50
C GLU A 99 -19.45 -5.80 -12.19
N TRP A 100 -18.14 -5.65 -11.98
CA TRP A 100 -17.34 -4.61 -12.65
C TRP A 100 -17.47 -4.71 -14.16
N ARG A 101 -17.38 -5.92 -14.74
CA ARG A 101 -17.56 -6.14 -16.19
C ARG A 101 -18.95 -5.78 -16.67
N ARG A 102 -19.96 -5.98 -15.82
CA ARG A 102 -21.36 -5.63 -16.13
C ARG A 102 -21.57 -4.12 -16.20
N ILE A 103 -20.96 -3.36 -15.28
CA ILE A 103 -21.12 -1.90 -15.21
C ILE A 103 -20.14 -1.13 -16.12
N HIS A 104 -19.01 -1.76 -16.51
CA HIS A 104 -18.02 -1.24 -17.46
C HIS A 104 -17.89 -2.15 -18.70
N PRO A 105 -18.93 -2.23 -19.56
CA PRO A 105 -18.90 -3.13 -20.71
C PRO A 105 -17.95 -2.67 -21.84
N ALA A 106 -17.55 -1.40 -21.84
CA ALA A 106 -16.61 -0.78 -22.77
C ALA A 106 -16.11 0.55 -22.17
N PRO A 107 -14.97 1.10 -22.61
CA PRO A 107 -14.54 2.43 -22.19
C PRO A 107 -15.52 3.50 -22.73
N PRO A 108 -15.91 4.51 -21.92
CA PRO A 108 -16.70 5.64 -22.40
C PRO A 108 -16.06 6.34 -23.60
N ALA A 109 -16.88 6.89 -24.49
CA ALA A 109 -16.37 7.52 -25.71
C ALA A 109 -15.56 8.80 -25.42
N ASP A 110 -15.95 9.50 -24.36
CA ASP A 110 -15.42 10.75 -23.81
C ASP A 110 -14.52 10.55 -22.57
N ALA A 111 -14.08 9.31 -22.32
CA ALA A 111 -13.15 8.99 -21.23
C ALA A 111 -11.89 9.86 -21.30
N ASN A 112 -11.60 10.55 -20.20
CA ASN A 112 -10.36 11.31 -20.01
C ASN A 112 -9.21 10.37 -19.57
N VAL A 113 -8.02 10.94 -19.36
CA VAL A 113 -6.83 10.15 -19.00
C VAL A 113 -6.99 9.38 -17.68
N ASN A 114 -7.60 9.99 -16.66
CA ASN A 114 -7.86 9.35 -15.37
C ASN A 114 -8.89 8.23 -15.52
N ASP A 115 -9.95 8.44 -16.31
CA ASP A 115 -10.93 7.39 -16.59
C ASP A 115 -10.27 6.18 -17.26
N ILE A 116 -9.31 6.41 -18.18
CA ILE A 116 -8.57 5.33 -18.84
C ILE A 116 -7.66 4.61 -17.85
N SER A 117 -6.92 5.33 -17.00
CA SER A 117 -6.11 4.75 -15.93
C SER A 117 -6.96 3.84 -15.05
N ASP A 118 -8.04 4.36 -14.45
CA ASP A 118 -8.95 3.63 -13.56
C ASP A 118 -9.53 2.37 -14.22
N LEU A 119 -9.91 2.47 -15.50
CA LEU A 119 -10.41 1.33 -16.25
C LEU A 119 -9.33 0.28 -16.53
N VAL A 120 -8.07 0.68 -16.72
CA VAL A 120 -6.94 -0.26 -16.86
C VAL A 120 -6.64 -0.95 -15.54
N PHE A 121 -6.64 -0.24 -14.41
CA PHE A 121 -6.53 -0.85 -13.07
C PHE A 121 -7.64 -1.88 -12.83
N GLY A 122 -8.88 -1.52 -13.14
CA GLY A 122 -10.04 -2.40 -13.01
C GLY A 122 -10.00 -3.61 -13.96
N ASP A 123 -9.59 -3.42 -15.21
CA ASP A 123 -9.45 -4.48 -16.22
C ASP A 123 -8.42 -5.53 -15.79
N ASP A 124 -7.26 -5.10 -15.33
CA ASP A 124 -6.21 -5.99 -14.83
C ASP A 124 -6.68 -6.80 -13.63
N ALA A 125 -7.21 -6.12 -12.60
CA ALA A 125 -7.64 -6.77 -11.37
C ALA A 125 -8.79 -7.75 -11.64
N ALA A 126 -9.78 -7.36 -12.45
CA ALA A 126 -10.88 -8.25 -12.84
C ALA A 126 -10.40 -9.46 -13.65
N GLY A 127 -9.47 -9.27 -14.58
CA GLY A 127 -8.85 -10.34 -15.35
C GLY A 127 -8.13 -11.35 -14.47
N ARG A 128 -7.34 -10.86 -13.51
CA ARG A 128 -6.59 -11.68 -12.54
C ARG A 128 -7.47 -12.38 -11.52
N LEU A 129 -8.65 -11.83 -11.25
CA LEU A 129 -9.72 -12.47 -10.48
C LEU A 129 -10.53 -13.50 -11.30
N GLY A 130 -10.10 -13.82 -12.51
CA GLY A 130 -10.69 -14.88 -13.34
C GLY A 130 -11.84 -14.43 -14.23
N VAL A 131 -11.97 -13.12 -14.49
CA VAL A 131 -12.99 -12.56 -15.38
C VAL A 131 -12.32 -11.72 -16.49
N PRO A 132 -11.54 -12.35 -17.39
CA PRO A 132 -10.84 -11.64 -18.46
C PRO A 132 -11.83 -11.10 -19.51
N ASP A 133 -11.50 -9.94 -20.09
CA ASP A 133 -12.21 -9.36 -21.22
C ASP A 133 -11.21 -8.83 -22.26
N ALA A 134 -10.86 -9.67 -23.23
CA ALA A 134 -9.89 -9.32 -24.26
C ALA A 134 -10.34 -8.14 -25.14
N ARG A 135 -11.65 -7.91 -25.26
CA ARG A 135 -12.20 -6.81 -26.05
C ARG A 135 -11.99 -5.48 -25.31
N MET A 136 -12.40 -5.42 -24.04
CA MET A 136 -12.17 -4.25 -23.18
C MET A 136 -10.67 -3.92 -23.15
N HIS A 137 -9.82 -4.92 -22.89
CA HIS A 137 -8.38 -4.76 -22.83
C HIS A 137 -7.77 -4.18 -24.13
N THR A 138 -8.24 -4.64 -25.30
CA THR A 138 -7.78 -4.10 -26.60
C THR A 138 -8.24 -2.65 -26.78
N GLN A 139 -9.48 -2.34 -26.44
CA GLN A 139 -10.01 -0.97 -26.53
C GLN A 139 -9.26 -0.01 -25.60
N LEU A 140 -8.94 -0.43 -24.38
CA LEU A 140 -8.15 0.36 -23.44
C LEU A 140 -6.73 0.60 -23.98
N ARG A 141 -6.08 -0.40 -24.56
CA ARG A 141 -4.77 -0.23 -25.21
C ARG A 141 -4.82 0.83 -26.31
N GLU A 142 -5.82 0.76 -27.19
CA GLU A 142 -5.98 1.71 -28.29
C GLU A 142 -6.28 3.14 -27.79
N ARG A 143 -7.08 3.26 -26.72
CA ARG A 143 -7.41 4.57 -26.11
C ARG A 143 -6.23 5.19 -25.37
N ALA A 144 -5.52 4.40 -24.57
CA ALA A 144 -4.33 4.85 -23.84
C ALA A 144 -3.25 5.39 -24.78
N ALA A 145 -3.07 4.77 -25.96
CA ALA A 145 -2.13 5.23 -26.98
C ALA A 145 -2.44 6.62 -27.57
N GLY A 146 -3.65 7.16 -27.33
CA GLY A 146 -4.03 8.50 -27.74
C GLY A 146 -3.57 9.61 -26.79
N PHE A 147 -3.11 9.25 -25.57
CA PHE A 147 -2.63 10.19 -24.56
C PHE A 147 -1.10 10.25 -24.55
N SER A 148 -0.57 11.40 -24.16
CA SER A 148 0.88 11.62 -24.02
C SER A 148 1.37 11.24 -22.62
N VAL A 149 2.70 11.13 -22.48
CA VAL A 149 3.34 10.95 -21.18
C VAL A 149 3.00 12.07 -20.18
N TYR A 150 2.81 13.30 -20.67
CA TYR A 150 2.43 14.44 -19.82
C TYR A 150 0.97 14.38 -19.38
N ASP A 151 0.10 13.73 -20.14
CA ASP A 151 -1.29 13.55 -19.74
C ASP A 151 -1.39 12.57 -18.55
N PHE A 152 -0.62 11.47 -18.59
CA PHE A 152 -0.60 10.49 -17.50
C PHE A 152 0.24 10.94 -16.30
N LEU A 153 1.46 11.44 -16.55
CA LEU A 153 2.48 11.59 -15.51
C LEU A 153 2.80 13.04 -15.17
N LEU A 154 2.28 14.01 -15.93
CA LEU A 154 2.61 15.45 -15.83
C LEU A 154 4.07 15.83 -16.13
N PHE A 155 4.99 14.87 -16.23
CA PHE A 155 6.38 15.02 -16.65
C PHE A 155 6.83 13.85 -17.53
N ASP A 156 8.00 13.96 -18.16
CA ASP A 156 8.58 12.88 -18.97
C ASP A 156 9.76 12.23 -18.22
N PRO A 157 9.59 11.03 -17.64
CA PRO A 157 10.62 10.37 -16.85
C PRO A 157 11.83 9.91 -17.68
N VAL A 158 11.76 9.93 -19.02
CA VAL A 158 12.95 9.70 -19.87
C VAL A 158 13.85 10.94 -19.90
N LYS A 159 13.30 12.13 -19.62
CA LYS A 159 13.99 13.41 -19.78
C LYS A 159 14.38 14.07 -18.46
N GLU A 160 13.56 13.94 -17.43
CA GLU A 160 13.73 14.67 -16.18
C GLU A 160 13.21 13.88 -14.95
N PRO A 161 13.75 14.15 -13.75
CA PRO A 161 13.15 13.66 -12.52
C PRO A 161 11.79 14.34 -12.26
N PRO A 162 10.97 13.77 -11.34
CA PRO A 162 9.73 14.39 -10.88
C PRO A 162 9.95 15.87 -10.49
N PRO A 163 9.29 16.81 -11.19
CA PRO A 163 9.54 18.23 -11.01
C PRO A 163 8.80 18.82 -9.81
N SER A 164 9.17 20.03 -9.41
CA SER A 164 8.53 20.76 -8.28
C SER A 164 7.87 22.07 -8.70
N ASP A 165 7.79 22.34 -10.01
CA ASP A 165 7.31 23.59 -10.59
C ASP A 165 6.02 23.41 -11.41
N ILE A 166 5.32 22.30 -11.25
CA ILE A 166 4.02 22.06 -11.86
C ILE A 166 2.93 22.60 -10.92
N PRO A 167 2.15 23.63 -11.32
CA PRO A 167 1.07 24.14 -10.50
C PRO A 167 -0.12 23.18 -10.50
N LYS A 168 -0.72 22.99 -9.32
CA LYS A 168 -2.06 22.40 -9.19
C LYS A 168 -3.10 23.33 -9.82
N GLU A 169 -4.30 22.81 -10.05
CA GLU A 169 -5.46 23.62 -10.42
C GLU A 169 -5.66 24.77 -9.43
N CYS A 170 -5.98 25.97 -9.92
CA CYS A 170 -6.18 27.12 -9.04
C CYS A 170 -7.40 26.92 -8.13
N ALA A 171 -7.16 26.67 -6.84
CA ALA A 171 -8.20 26.45 -5.83
C ALA A 171 -9.29 27.55 -5.75
N LYS A 172 -8.99 28.78 -6.20
CA LYS A 172 -9.97 29.88 -6.21
C LYS A 172 -10.90 29.88 -7.42
N CYS A 173 -10.43 29.49 -8.60
CA CYS A 173 -11.17 29.72 -9.86
C CYS A 173 -11.15 28.56 -10.86
N GLY A 174 -10.51 27.44 -10.50
CA GLY A 174 -10.41 26.23 -11.29
C GLY A 174 -9.56 26.36 -12.57
N HIS A 175 -8.75 27.41 -12.68
CA HIS A 175 -7.91 27.59 -13.87
C HIS A 175 -6.65 26.73 -13.79
N ILE A 176 -6.40 25.94 -14.83
CA ILE A 176 -5.15 25.21 -15.06
C ILE A 176 -4.13 26.18 -15.64
N ASN A 177 -2.93 26.25 -15.05
CA ASN A 177 -1.87 27.19 -15.45
C ASN A 177 -0.69 26.43 -16.06
N ALA A 178 0.09 27.10 -16.90
CA ALA A 178 1.30 26.52 -17.46
C ALA A 178 2.35 26.26 -16.37
N ARG A 179 3.16 25.22 -16.54
CA ARG A 179 4.31 24.90 -15.68
C ARG A 179 5.21 26.13 -15.44
N GLY A 180 5.74 26.25 -14.22
CA GLY A 180 6.56 27.37 -13.77
C GLY A 180 5.76 28.60 -13.33
N THR A 181 4.44 28.61 -13.54
CA THR A 181 3.56 29.71 -13.10
C THR A 181 3.30 29.63 -11.60
N THR A 182 3.62 30.67 -10.84
CA THR A 182 3.43 30.72 -9.38
C THR A 182 2.18 31.47 -8.92
N VAL A 183 1.53 32.19 -9.84
CA VAL A 183 0.32 32.98 -9.60
C VAL A 183 -0.66 32.76 -10.74
N CYS A 184 -1.93 32.51 -10.42
CA CYS A 184 -2.96 32.24 -11.41
C CYS A 184 -3.11 33.40 -12.40
N THR A 185 -2.93 33.11 -13.69
CA THR A 185 -3.02 34.09 -14.78
C THR A 185 -4.42 34.67 -14.95
N ARG A 186 -5.45 34.01 -14.39
CA ARG A 186 -6.85 34.43 -14.47
C ARG A 186 -7.30 35.29 -13.28
N CYS A 187 -6.97 34.88 -12.05
CA CYS A 187 -7.52 35.51 -10.84
C CYS A 187 -6.49 36.12 -9.88
N GLY A 188 -5.19 35.97 -10.18
CA GLY A 188 -4.10 36.54 -9.39
C GLY A 188 -3.82 35.84 -8.06
N SER A 189 -4.48 34.72 -7.76
CA SER A 189 -4.21 33.94 -6.54
C SER A 189 -2.89 33.17 -6.65
N LYS A 190 -2.14 33.07 -5.55
CA LYS A 190 -0.97 32.18 -5.45
C LYS A 190 -1.38 30.74 -5.77
N LEU A 191 -0.57 30.06 -6.57
CA LEU A 191 -0.76 28.66 -6.92
C LEU A 191 -0.01 27.76 -5.94
N GLU A 192 -0.63 26.63 -5.62
CA GLU A 192 0.02 25.51 -4.98
C GLU A 192 0.72 24.67 -6.05
N MET A 193 1.89 24.11 -5.73
CA MET A 193 2.60 23.21 -6.63
C MET A 193 2.30 21.77 -6.27
N HIS A 194 2.34 20.88 -7.26
CA HIS A 194 2.40 19.45 -6.99
C HIS A 194 3.66 19.13 -6.18
N ASP A 195 3.52 18.22 -5.22
CA ASP A 195 4.67 17.66 -4.55
C ASP A 195 5.39 16.70 -5.51
N ARG A 196 6.72 16.79 -5.59
CA ARG A 196 7.50 15.90 -6.44
C ARG A 196 7.45 14.44 -5.97
N TYR A 197 7.20 14.22 -4.68
CA TYR A 197 7.04 12.89 -4.11
C TYR A 197 5.70 12.27 -4.54
N ASP A 198 4.61 13.03 -4.46
CA ASP A 198 3.30 12.59 -4.98
C ASP A 198 3.40 12.25 -6.47
N LEU A 199 4.00 13.13 -7.29
CA LEU A 199 4.21 12.87 -8.72
C LEU A 199 5.03 11.61 -8.99
N TYR A 200 6.03 11.33 -8.14
CA TYR A 200 6.86 10.13 -8.28
C TYR A 200 6.10 8.87 -7.90
N GLN A 201 5.34 8.92 -6.80
CA GLN A 201 4.45 7.84 -6.37
C GLN A 201 3.44 7.49 -7.47
N ASP A 202 2.72 8.47 -7.98
CA ASP A 202 1.72 8.26 -9.03
C ASP A 202 2.38 7.66 -10.28
N ALA A 203 3.53 8.19 -10.69
CA ALA A 203 4.27 7.64 -11.82
C ALA A 203 4.75 6.21 -11.60
N LEU A 204 5.16 5.83 -10.38
CA LEU A 204 5.53 4.45 -10.06
C LEU A 204 4.33 3.51 -10.22
N ILE A 205 3.15 3.90 -9.72
CA ILE A 205 1.92 3.08 -9.76
C ILE A 205 1.43 2.91 -11.20
N GLU A 206 1.35 4.02 -11.94
CA GLU A 206 0.87 4.06 -13.32
C GLU A 206 1.77 3.25 -14.26
N SER A 207 3.08 3.51 -14.22
CA SER A 207 4.03 2.81 -15.10
C SER A 207 4.17 1.32 -14.74
N TYR A 208 4.14 0.96 -13.46
CA TYR A 208 4.12 -0.45 -13.03
C TYR A 208 2.88 -1.16 -13.58
N THR A 209 1.70 -0.55 -13.46
CA THR A 209 0.45 -1.15 -13.96
C THR A 209 0.46 -1.24 -15.47
N GLY A 210 0.97 -0.21 -16.15
CA GLY A 210 1.07 -0.20 -17.60
C GLY A 210 1.97 -1.32 -18.14
N ASP A 211 3.16 -1.49 -17.55
CA ASP A 211 4.08 -2.57 -17.93
C ASP A 211 3.50 -3.95 -17.63
N ARG A 212 2.88 -4.10 -16.46
CA ARG A 212 2.27 -5.36 -16.02
C ARG A 212 1.12 -5.81 -16.92
N THR A 213 0.36 -4.86 -17.45
CA THR A 213 -0.80 -5.13 -18.32
C THR A 213 -0.44 -5.16 -19.80
N GLY A 214 0.69 -4.60 -20.19
CA GLY A 214 1.04 -4.36 -21.59
C GLY A 214 0.18 -3.26 -22.23
N ILE A 215 -0.27 -2.29 -21.43
CA ILE A 215 -0.96 -1.06 -21.84
C ILE A 215 -0.13 0.11 -21.29
N THR A 216 0.68 0.75 -22.13
CA THR A 216 1.57 1.83 -21.65
C THR A 216 0.75 3.04 -21.16
N LEU A 217 0.92 3.41 -19.89
CA LEU A 217 0.32 4.58 -19.23
C LEU A 217 1.40 5.68 -19.08
N GLY A 218 1.82 6.22 -20.22
CA GLY A 218 2.82 7.29 -20.30
C GLY A 218 4.27 6.81 -20.50
N ALA A 219 4.81 6.01 -19.58
CA ALA A 219 6.19 5.54 -19.63
C ALA A 219 6.37 4.11 -19.08
N HIS A 220 7.55 3.51 -19.29
CA HIS A 220 7.90 2.23 -18.67
C HIS A 220 8.36 2.41 -17.23
N TYR A 221 8.13 1.41 -16.39
CA TYR A 221 8.45 1.44 -14.96
C TYR A 221 9.94 1.69 -14.71
N VAL A 222 10.81 1.15 -15.57
CA VAL A 222 12.25 1.37 -15.46
C VAL A 222 12.65 2.83 -15.68
N ASP A 223 11.94 3.56 -16.55
CA ASP A 223 12.21 4.97 -16.83
C ASP A 223 11.82 5.85 -15.64
N VAL A 224 10.84 5.43 -14.83
CA VAL A 224 10.47 6.10 -13.59
C VAL A 224 11.46 5.72 -12.48
N LEU A 225 11.68 4.41 -12.26
CA LEU A 225 12.49 3.88 -11.16
C LEU A 225 13.93 4.41 -11.16
N GLN A 226 14.50 4.74 -12.32
CA GLN A 226 15.85 5.30 -12.43
C GLN A 226 16.05 6.58 -11.61
N TRP A 227 14.97 7.32 -11.31
CA TRP A 227 15.03 8.57 -10.55
C TRP A 227 15.05 8.40 -9.04
N LEU A 228 14.99 7.17 -8.52
CA LEU A 228 15.10 6.89 -7.09
C LEU A 228 16.27 7.64 -6.40
N PRO A 229 17.50 7.69 -6.96
CA PRO A 229 18.59 8.47 -6.38
C PRO A 229 18.28 9.97 -6.24
N ALA A 230 17.53 10.56 -7.17
CA ALA A 230 17.15 11.97 -7.16
C ALA A 230 16.02 12.29 -6.17
N MET A 231 15.28 11.26 -5.73
CA MET A 231 14.22 11.37 -4.72
C MET A 231 14.76 11.20 -3.29
N ARG A 232 16.07 10.99 -3.13
CA ARG A 232 16.74 10.89 -1.83
C ARG A 232 17.50 12.20 -1.53
N PRO A 233 17.63 12.60 -0.25
CA PRO A 233 16.97 12.02 0.92
C PRO A 233 15.48 12.42 1.01
N TYR A 234 14.69 11.59 1.69
CA TYR A 234 13.27 11.86 1.95
C TYR A 234 13.06 13.04 2.92
N PRO A 235 11.92 13.73 2.86
CA PRO A 235 11.65 14.89 3.68
C PRO A 235 11.68 14.54 5.18
N PRO A 236 12.41 15.30 6.00
CA PRO A 236 12.31 15.15 7.44
C PRO A 236 10.97 15.69 7.92
N ARG A 237 10.49 15.18 9.05
CA ARG A 237 9.35 15.78 9.74
C ARG A 237 9.77 17.12 10.37
N LEU A 238 9.11 18.20 9.99
CA LEU A 238 9.31 19.55 10.50
C LEU A 238 7.97 20.16 10.93
N THR A 239 8.03 21.26 11.68
CA THR A 239 6.82 22.02 11.95
C THR A 239 6.31 22.65 10.64
N HIS A 240 5.02 22.47 10.33
CA HIS A 240 4.35 23.03 9.15
C HIS A 240 4.75 22.44 7.79
N ASN A 241 5.18 21.17 7.74
CA ASN A 241 5.43 20.46 6.47
C ASN A 241 4.74 19.08 6.38
N GLU A 242 3.65 18.88 7.11
CA GLU A 242 2.99 17.57 7.25
C GLU A 242 2.72 16.91 5.89
N ASP A 243 2.13 17.65 4.94
CA ASP A 243 1.85 17.13 3.60
C ASP A 243 3.11 16.66 2.87
N HIS A 244 4.18 17.47 2.86
CA HIS A 244 5.45 17.12 2.23
C HIS A 244 6.13 15.92 2.90
N TYR A 245 6.01 15.82 4.23
CA TYR A 245 6.52 14.68 4.99
C TYR A 245 5.76 13.40 4.63
N TYR A 246 4.42 13.44 4.59
CA TYR A 246 3.61 12.28 4.24
C TYR A 246 3.79 11.88 2.76
N ALA A 247 3.95 12.84 1.84
CA ALA A 247 4.27 12.55 0.44
C ALA A 247 5.55 11.70 0.32
N GLY A 248 6.59 12.03 1.11
CA GLY A 248 7.81 11.23 1.19
C GLY A 248 7.60 9.83 1.77
N VAL A 249 6.78 9.72 2.81
CA VAL A 249 6.39 8.43 3.42
C VAL A 249 5.69 7.53 2.40
N TYR A 250 4.65 8.03 1.74
CA TYR A 250 3.86 7.27 0.77
C TYR A 250 4.67 6.93 -0.49
N THR A 251 5.59 7.80 -0.90
CA THR A 251 6.56 7.47 -1.95
C THR A 251 7.36 6.22 -1.61
N VAL A 252 7.85 6.09 -0.37
CA VAL A 252 8.67 4.95 0.03
C VAL A 252 7.84 3.66 0.09
N THR A 253 6.61 3.72 0.61
CA THR A 253 5.73 2.55 0.65
C THR A 253 5.34 2.10 -0.77
N HIS A 254 5.04 3.03 -1.67
CA HIS A 254 4.66 2.72 -3.05
C HIS A 254 5.83 2.31 -3.94
N LEU A 255 7.04 2.79 -3.66
CA LEU A 255 8.26 2.20 -4.22
C LEU A 255 8.40 0.72 -3.83
N VAL A 256 8.17 0.41 -2.55
CA VAL A 256 8.21 -0.99 -2.08
C VAL A 256 7.12 -1.81 -2.75
N TYR A 257 5.89 -1.32 -2.83
CA TYR A 257 4.76 -2.03 -3.45
C TYR A 257 4.95 -2.29 -4.93
N THR A 258 5.29 -1.27 -5.70
CA THR A 258 5.48 -1.43 -7.15
C THR A 258 6.69 -2.31 -7.47
N TYR A 259 7.78 -2.21 -6.69
CA TYR A 259 8.98 -3.02 -6.91
C TYR A 259 8.80 -4.48 -6.45
N ASN A 260 8.09 -4.73 -5.34
CA ASN A 260 7.88 -6.06 -4.78
C ASN A 260 6.64 -6.79 -5.34
N ASP A 261 6.02 -6.21 -6.38
CA ASP A 261 4.82 -6.71 -7.04
C ASP A 261 3.65 -6.84 -6.05
N TYR A 262 3.39 -5.78 -5.27
CA TYR A 262 2.37 -5.67 -4.23
C TYR A 262 2.39 -6.87 -3.27
N SER A 263 3.57 -7.11 -2.69
CA SER A 263 3.87 -8.13 -1.69
C SER A 263 3.79 -9.58 -2.20
N GLN A 264 3.95 -9.82 -3.51
CA GLN A 264 4.26 -11.16 -4.04
C GLN A 264 5.66 -11.63 -3.62
N TYR A 265 6.59 -10.68 -3.47
CA TYR A 265 7.99 -10.98 -3.20
C TYR A 265 8.52 -10.20 -2.01
N ARG A 266 9.61 -10.72 -1.43
CA ARG A 266 10.38 -10.00 -0.41
C ARG A 266 11.44 -9.12 -1.06
N LEU A 267 11.86 -8.10 -0.32
CA LEU A 267 12.97 -7.23 -0.67
C LEU A 267 14.15 -7.47 0.27
N SER A 268 15.34 -7.13 -0.22
CA SER A 268 16.56 -7.09 0.61
C SER A 268 16.76 -5.68 1.14
N PRO A 269 16.95 -5.49 2.46
CA PRO A 269 17.33 -4.19 3.02
C PRO A 269 18.61 -3.62 2.39
N GLY A 270 19.50 -4.48 1.87
CA GLY A 270 20.74 -4.05 1.21
C GLY A 270 20.51 -3.38 -0.15
N CYS A 271 19.38 -3.65 -0.81
CA CYS A 271 19.04 -3.01 -2.09
C CYS A 271 18.40 -1.62 -1.88
N PHE A 272 17.74 -1.42 -0.74
CA PHE A 272 16.99 -0.22 -0.41
C PHE A 272 17.31 0.26 1.02
N PRO A 273 18.59 0.55 1.34
CA PRO A 273 19.00 0.82 2.71
C PRO A 273 18.40 2.12 3.26
N GLN A 274 18.19 3.13 2.41
CA GLN A 274 17.65 4.43 2.82
C GLN A 274 16.14 4.35 3.06
N GLU A 275 15.42 3.62 2.21
CA GLU A 275 13.98 3.36 2.34
C GLU A 275 13.70 2.55 3.60
N PHE A 276 14.49 1.49 3.81
CA PHE A 276 14.39 0.66 5.00
C PHE A 276 14.62 1.46 6.28
N ALA A 277 15.66 2.30 6.31
CA ALA A 277 15.92 3.18 7.44
C ALA A 277 14.78 4.19 7.66
N HIS A 278 14.32 4.84 6.59
CA HIS A 278 13.23 5.81 6.63
C HIS A 278 11.94 5.21 7.21
N LEU A 279 11.54 4.02 6.75
CA LEU A 279 10.37 3.32 7.28
C LEU A 279 10.52 2.97 8.77
N LYS A 280 11.70 2.50 9.19
CA LYS A 280 11.95 2.16 10.60
C LYS A 280 11.93 3.38 11.51
N GLU A 281 12.51 4.49 11.06
CA GLU A 281 12.58 5.74 11.82
C GLU A 281 11.19 6.34 12.05
N ASN A 282 10.30 6.22 11.06
CA ASN A 282 8.96 6.82 11.11
C ASN A 282 7.87 5.90 11.67
N LEU A 283 8.10 4.57 11.77
CA LEU A 283 7.09 3.65 12.33
C LEU A 283 6.65 4.03 13.76
N ARG A 284 7.57 4.47 14.61
CA ARG A 284 7.21 4.91 15.98
C ARG A 284 6.25 6.09 15.97
N GLN A 285 6.42 6.97 15.00
CA GLN A 285 5.66 8.21 14.93
C GLN A 285 4.21 7.94 14.52
N ALA A 286 3.95 6.99 13.62
CA ALA A 286 2.58 6.58 13.28
C ALA A 286 1.79 6.04 14.49
N VAL A 287 2.46 5.42 15.49
CA VAL A 287 1.80 5.05 16.77
C VAL A 287 1.36 6.29 17.54
N VAL A 288 2.20 7.33 17.56
CA VAL A 288 1.95 8.59 18.29
C VAL A 288 0.81 9.37 17.61
N ASP A 289 0.83 9.43 16.28
CA ASP A 289 -0.16 10.15 15.48
C ASP A 289 -1.51 9.44 15.43
N LYS A 290 -1.57 8.19 15.90
CA LYS A 290 -2.76 7.31 15.85
C LYS A 290 -3.27 7.13 14.43
N ASP A 291 -2.35 6.97 13.50
CA ASP A 291 -2.64 6.77 12.09
C ASP A 291 -2.61 5.26 11.77
N PRO A 292 -3.78 4.58 11.66
CA PRO A 292 -3.83 3.18 11.31
C PRO A 292 -3.38 2.89 9.88
N GLU A 293 -3.59 3.82 8.95
CA GLU A 293 -3.34 3.64 7.53
C GLU A 293 -1.84 3.56 7.28
N THR A 294 -1.12 4.62 7.65
CA THR A 294 0.33 4.70 7.54
C THR A 294 1.01 3.58 8.32
N MET A 295 0.48 3.22 9.51
CA MET A 295 1.00 2.08 10.27
C MET A 295 0.85 0.75 9.52
N GLY A 296 -0.30 0.53 8.87
CA GLY A 296 -0.53 -0.66 8.05
C GLY A 296 0.53 -0.80 6.95
N GLU A 297 0.76 0.27 6.21
CA GLU A 297 1.75 0.29 5.13
C GLU A 297 3.19 0.10 5.61
N TYR A 298 3.55 0.72 6.74
CA TYR A 298 4.85 0.52 7.36
C TYR A 298 5.09 -0.93 7.75
N LEU A 299 4.12 -1.56 8.41
CA LEU A 299 4.25 -2.95 8.83
C LEU A 299 4.35 -3.88 7.62
N ASP A 300 3.55 -3.65 6.58
CA ASP A 300 3.62 -4.44 5.36
C ASP A 300 5.00 -4.31 4.68
N SER A 301 5.42 -3.07 4.44
CA SER A 301 6.69 -2.75 3.79
C SER A 301 7.89 -3.31 4.56
N LEU A 302 7.98 -3.06 5.88
CA LEU A 302 9.09 -3.54 6.71
C LEU A 302 9.12 -5.06 6.85
N ARG A 303 7.96 -5.72 6.91
CA ARG A 303 7.91 -7.18 6.92
C ARG A 303 8.34 -7.76 5.58
N SER A 304 8.07 -7.09 4.46
CA SER A 304 8.58 -7.50 3.14
C SER A 304 10.11 -7.48 3.08
N PHE A 305 10.74 -6.55 3.82
CA PHE A 305 12.19 -6.52 4.05
C PHE A 305 12.70 -7.60 5.02
N GLY A 306 11.81 -8.31 5.70
CA GLY A 306 12.15 -9.42 6.59
C GLY A 306 12.06 -9.14 8.08
N LEU A 307 11.52 -7.99 8.49
CA LEU A 307 11.26 -7.78 9.91
C LEU A 307 10.23 -8.80 10.41
N THR A 308 10.43 -9.24 11.64
CA THR A 308 9.58 -10.22 12.32
C THR A 308 9.19 -9.69 13.68
N PHE A 309 8.40 -10.46 14.43
CA PHE A 309 8.18 -10.19 15.86
C PHE A 309 9.45 -10.30 16.72
N GLY A 310 10.65 -10.44 16.16
CA GLY A 310 11.90 -10.18 16.88
C GLY A 310 12.18 -8.69 17.09
N ASP A 311 11.57 -7.81 16.29
CA ASP A 311 11.72 -6.36 16.40
C ASP A 311 10.55 -5.75 17.20
N ASP A 312 10.86 -4.95 18.22
CA ASP A 312 9.86 -4.33 19.09
C ASP A 312 8.97 -3.32 18.36
N LEU A 313 9.44 -2.72 17.27
CA LEU A 313 8.64 -1.84 16.42
C LEU A 313 7.46 -2.60 15.79
N ILE A 314 7.72 -3.80 15.28
CA ILE A 314 6.68 -4.65 14.68
C ILE A 314 5.64 -5.03 15.75
N ARG A 315 6.09 -5.41 16.94
CA ARG A 315 5.19 -5.74 18.05
C ARG A 315 4.31 -4.54 18.43
N ALA A 316 4.90 -3.35 18.56
CA ALA A 316 4.18 -2.14 18.90
C ALA A 316 3.12 -1.76 17.87
N GLY A 317 3.44 -1.85 16.57
CA GLY A 317 2.48 -1.61 15.49
C GLY A 317 1.32 -2.61 15.52
N PHE A 318 1.61 -3.90 15.70
CA PHE A 318 0.58 -4.93 15.84
C PHE A 318 -0.34 -4.69 17.05
N GLU A 319 0.22 -4.39 18.21
CA GLU A 319 -0.55 -4.07 19.42
C GLU A 319 -1.46 -2.85 19.20
N PHE A 320 -0.93 -1.79 18.57
CA PHE A 320 -1.70 -0.60 18.24
C PHE A 320 -2.87 -0.95 17.31
N LEU A 321 -2.62 -1.52 16.13
CA LEU A 321 -3.66 -1.83 15.14
C LEU A 321 -4.73 -2.79 15.70
N LEU A 322 -4.31 -3.82 16.44
CA LEU A 322 -5.24 -4.75 17.07
C LEU A 322 -6.04 -4.10 18.21
N SER A 323 -5.57 -3.00 18.81
CA SER A 323 -6.29 -2.33 19.89
C SER A 323 -7.38 -1.36 19.42
N ILE A 324 -7.34 -0.91 18.17
CA ILE A 324 -8.17 0.19 17.68
C ILE A 324 -9.24 -0.18 16.63
N GLN A 325 -9.39 -1.46 16.28
CA GLN A 325 -10.41 -1.86 15.29
C GLN A 325 -11.82 -1.41 15.74
N ASN A 326 -12.55 -0.79 14.82
CA ASN A 326 -13.90 -0.30 15.06
C ASN A 326 -14.92 -1.46 15.28
N PRO A 327 -16.08 -1.17 15.90
CA PRO A 327 -17.13 -2.16 16.10
C PRO A 327 -17.65 -2.81 14.81
N ASP A 328 -17.68 -2.07 13.70
CA ASP A 328 -18.10 -2.58 12.38
C ASP A 328 -17.03 -3.41 11.65
N GLY A 329 -15.82 -3.47 12.21
CA GLY A 329 -14.68 -4.20 11.64
C GLY A 329 -13.71 -3.34 10.85
N SER A 330 -14.02 -2.07 10.59
CA SER A 330 -13.12 -1.14 9.90
C SER A 330 -11.95 -0.68 10.79
N TRP A 331 -10.97 -0.05 10.15
CA TRP A 331 -9.99 0.85 10.75
C TRP A 331 -10.10 2.23 10.11
N GLY A 332 -9.60 3.28 10.78
CA GLY A 332 -9.74 4.67 10.35
C GLY A 332 -10.93 5.40 11.00
N ASP A 333 -11.24 6.59 10.51
CA ASP A 333 -12.36 7.40 11.01
C ASP A 333 -13.70 6.83 10.51
N VAL A 334 -14.55 6.42 11.44
CA VAL A 334 -15.90 5.92 11.12
C VAL A 334 -16.84 7.02 10.59
N LYS A 335 -16.44 8.29 10.73
CA LYS A 335 -17.19 9.46 10.30
C LYS A 335 -16.71 10.03 8.97
N ASP A 336 -15.68 9.44 8.36
CA ASP A 336 -15.21 9.92 7.08
C ASP A 336 -16.37 9.87 6.06
N PRO A 337 -16.73 11.00 5.43
CA PRO A 337 -17.78 11.02 4.44
C PRO A 337 -17.37 10.32 3.14
N ASP A 338 -16.06 10.25 2.85
CA ASP A 338 -15.51 9.57 1.71
C ASP A 338 -15.36 8.07 2.04
N PRO A 339 -16.00 7.15 1.27
CA PRO A 339 -15.78 5.72 1.47
C PRO A 339 -14.30 5.32 1.38
N TYR A 340 -13.48 6.02 0.59
CA TYR A 340 -12.02 5.82 0.51
C TYR A 340 -11.35 5.92 1.87
N GLY A 341 -11.62 6.99 2.63
CA GLY A 341 -11.11 7.20 3.99
C GLY A 341 -11.59 6.15 5.01
N ARG A 342 -12.50 5.24 4.62
CA ARG A 342 -12.94 4.11 5.43
C ARG A 342 -12.36 2.78 4.99
N TYR A 343 -12.37 2.50 3.69
CA TYR A 343 -11.95 1.20 3.19
C TYR A 343 -10.43 1.11 3.03
N HIS A 344 -9.76 2.20 2.63
CA HIS A 344 -8.32 2.19 2.38
C HIS A 344 -7.51 1.97 3.68
N PRO A 345 -7.78 2.68 4.80
CA PRO A 345 -7.16 2.35 6.09
C PRO A 345 -7.48 0.93 6.56
N THR A 346 -8.67 0.42 6.26
CA THR A 346 -9.03 -0.97 6.60
C THR A 346 -8.19 -1.97 5.80
N TRP A 347 -7.94 -1.70 4.52
CA TRP A 347 -7.13 -2.55 3.66
C TRP A 347 -5.66 -2.51 4.08
N THR A 348 -5.05 -1.34 4.22
CA THR A 348 -3.64 -1.22 4.63
C THR A 348 -3.37 -1.91 5.97
N VAL A 349 -4.31 -1.84 6.91
CA VAL A 349 -4.21 -2.59 8.18
C VAL A 349 -4.31 -4.11 7.99
N ILE A 350 -5.19 -4.60 7.10
CA ILE A 350 -5.23 -6.03 6.75
C ILE A 350 -3.87 -6.48 6.21
N ASP A 351 -3.24 -5.67 5.36
CA ASP A 351 -1.96 -5.97 4.73
C ASP A 351 -0.81 -5.94 5.75
N GLY A 352 -0.81 -4.97 6.67
CA GLY A 352 0.16 -4.93 7.77
C GLY A 352 0.06 -6.11 8.73
N LEU A 353 -1.17 -6.57 9.03
CA LEU A 353 -1.42 -7.63 10.02
C LEU A 353 -1.31 -9.06 9.47
N ARG A 354 -1.71 -9.31 8.22
CA ARG A 354 -1.79 -10.68 7.67
C ARG A 354 -0.41 -11.33 7.55
N ASP A 355 -0.36 -12.65 7.58
CA ASP A 355 0.85 -13.36 7.15
C ASP A 355 0.90 -13.47 5.63
N TYR A 356 2.11 -13.62 5.10
CA TYR A 356 2.39 -13.67 3.66
C TYR A 356 2.99 -15.01 3.23
N ARG A 357 2.73 -15.40 1.98
CA ARG A 357 3.31 -16.60 1.35
C ARG A 357 4.53 -16.31 0.48
N TRP A 358 5.43 -15.44 0.96
CA TRP A 358 6.62 -15.08 0.21
C TRP A 358 7.51 -16.30 -0.06
N SER A 359 7.85 -16.49 -1.33
CA SER A 359 8.64 -17.63 -1.81
C SER A 359 10.07 -17.25 -2.22
N ARG A 360 10.31 -15.97 -2.53
CA ARG A 360 11.61 -15.47 -3.00
C ARG A 360 11.85 -14.02 -2.57
N VAL A 361 13.13 -13.65 -2.59
CA VAL A 361 13.60 -12.27 -2.45
C VAL A 361 13.99 -11.78 -3.84
N LEU A 362 13.54 -10.58 -4.23
CA LEU A 362 13.94 -9.98 -5.50
C LEU A 362 15.40 -9.51 -5.48
N PRO A 363 16.08 -9.51 -6.64
CA PRO A 363 17.39 -8.88 -6.77
C PRO A 363 17.27 -7.35 -6.59
N CYS A 364 18.42 -6.70 -6.38
CA CYS A 364 18.47 -5.24 -6.38
C CYS A 364 18.16 -4.69 -7.78
N PRO A 365 17.58 -3.48 -7.87
CA PRO A 365 17.34 -2.83 -9.15
C PRO A 365 18.66 -2.64 -9.90
N ALA A 366 18.64 -2.86 -11.21
CA ALA A 366 19.73 -2.50 -12.10
C ALA A 366 19.43 -1.10 -12.62
N PHE A 367 20.23 -0.12 -12.19
CA PHE A 367 20.15 1.27 -12.65
C PHE A 367 21.08 1.49 -13.85
#